data_AF-A0A257WTN6-F1
#
_entry.id   AF-A0A257WTN6-F1
#
_cell.length_a   1.000
_cell.length_b   1.000
_cell.length_c   1.000
_cell.angle_alpha   90.00
_cell.angle_beta   90.00
_cell.angle_gamma   90.00
#
_symmetry.space_group_name_H-M   'P 1'
#
loop_
_entity.id
_entity.type
_entity.pdbx_description
1 polymer ?
#
loop_
_entity_poly.entity_id
_entity_poly.type
_entity_poly.pdbx_seq_one_letter_code
_entity_poly.pdbx_strand_id
1 'polypeptide(L)'
;MSQGLAHGLEGVIAAHTVLSDVDGAHGRLVIRGYAVEDLAGHTPFEQAAHLLFDGFFDDMPADLAPALGAARVKVFAEVAALDEALAKRDPVEAMRALLARLPDGDDLSTALLLLAAPAVFTPAVLRVAAGQTPVAPDPALSHAADILQMTRGQPASDAETRALDAYLVTVCDHGLNASTFAARVIASTRAGLTSAVLGGLSALKGPLHGGAPGPVIDMLDAIGAPENARPWLEKALARGDRLMGFGHRIYRVRDPRAD
;
A
#
# COMPACT_ATOMS: atom_id res chain seq x y z
N MET A 1 32.88 -24.12 -11.30
CA MET A 1 31.48 -24.49 -10.98
C MET A 1 30.60 -23.43 -11.61
N SER A 2 29.76 -23.77 -12.59
CA SER A 2 28.79 -22.78 -13.11
C SER A 2 27.82 -22.49 -11.98
N GLN A 3 27.84 -21.27 -11.43
CA GLN A 3 26.68 -20.81 -10.67
C GLN A 3 25.50 -20.90 -11.64
N GLY A 4 24.57 -21.81 -11.34
CA GLY A 4 23.37 -21.98 -12.14
C GLY A 4 22.61 -20.67 -12.24
N LEU A 5 21.97 -20.44 -13.39
CA LEU A 5 21.14 -19.26 -13.61
C LEU A 5 20.09 -19.17 -12.49
N ALA A 6 20.13 -18.11 -11.68
CA ALA A 6 19.15 -17.89 -10.61
C ALA A 6 17.84 -17.36 -11.22
N HIS A 7 16.95 -18.27 -11.63
CA HIS A 7 15.64 -17.90 -12.15
C HIS A 7 14.86 -17.07 -11.12
N GLY A 8 14.44 -15.85 -11.51
CA GLY A 8 13.70 -14.94 -10.62
C GLY A 8 14.52 -14.36 -9.46
N LEU A 9 15.85 -14.51 -9.47
CA LEU A 9 16.77 -14.08 -8.38
C LEU A 9 16.47 -14.71 -7.01
N GLU A 10 15.84 -15.90 -6.98
CA GLU A 10 15.56 -16.60 -5.74
C GLU A 10 16.84 -16.96 -4.99
N GLY A 11 16.91 -16.59 -3.71
CA GLY A 11 18.10 -16.79 -2.86
C GLY A 11 19.26 -15.83 -3.12
N VAL A 12 19.12 -14.86 -4.03
CA VAL A 12 20.15 -13.87 -4.31
C VAL A 12 19.99 -12.66 -3.39
N ILE A 13 21.04 -12.34 -2.63
CA ILE A 13 21.11 -11.10 -1.84
C ILE A 13 21.46 -9.96 -2.80
N ALA A 14 20.47 -9.13 -3.13
CA ALA A 14 20.60 -8.03 -4.11
C ALA A 14 20.83 -6.65 -3.47
N ALA A 15 20.60 -6.49 -2.16
CA ALA A 15 20.75 -5.22 -1.47
C ALA A 15 20.94 -5.40 0.05
N HIS A 16 21.56 -4.40 0.67
CA HIS A 16 21.48 -4.16 2.11
C HIS A 16 20.40 -3.12 2.39
N THR A 17 19.69 -3.24 3.51
CA THR A 17 18.64 -2.30 3.92
C THR A 17 18.65 -2.10 5.43
N VAL A 18 18.21 -0.92 5.86
CA VAL A 18 17.94 -0.58 7.27
C VAL A 18 16.44 -0.45 7.54
N LEU A 19 15.59 -0.62 6.51
CA LEU A 19 14.15 -0.34 6.59
C LEU A 19 13.37 -1.46 7.25
N SER A 20 13.59 -2.70 6.84
CA SER A 20 12.84 -3.84 7.36
C SER A 20 13.60 -5.16 7.26
N ASP A 21 13.15 -6.13 8.06
CA ASP A 21 13.57 -7.53 8.01
C ASP A 21 12.34 -8.44 8.06
N VAL A 22 12.31 -9.45 7.17
CA VAL A 22 11.22 -10.41 7.06
C VAL A 22 11.74 -11.80 7.40
N ASP A 23 11.42 -12.28 8.60
CA ASP A 23 11.73 -13.64 9.02
C ASP A 23 10.52 -14.54 8.78
N GLY A 24 10.46 -15.13 7.59
CA GLY A 24 9.41 -16.05 7.20
C GLY A 24 9.38 -17.36 8.00
N ALA A 25 10.52 -17.78 8.58
CA ALA A 25 10.60 -19.03 9.33
C ALA A 25 9.97 -18.88 10.71
N HIS A 26 10.16 -17.72 11.35
CA HIS A 26 9.63 -17.43 12.68
C HIS A 26 8.40 -16.53 12.69
N GLY A 27 7.93 -16.05 11.54
CA GLY A 27 6.72 -15.24 11.46
C GLY A 27 6.91 -13.84 12.00
N ARG A 28 8.05 -13.20 11.73
CA ARG A 28 8.38 -11.88 12.27
C ARG A 28 8.60 -10.88 11.14
N LEU A 29 7.99 -9.72 11.27
CA LEU A 29 8.26 -8.55 10.44
C LEU A 29 8.79 -7.43 11.34
N VAL A 30 10.00 -6.96 11.06
CA VAL A 30 10.61 -5.84 11.77
C VAL A 30 10.65 -4.63 10.84
N ILE A 31 10.17 -3.48 11.30
CA ILE A 31 10.23 -2.19 10.61
C ILE A 31 11.08 -1.24 11.44
N ARG A 32 12.22 -0.78 10.89
CA ARG A 32 13.16 0.14 11.55
C ARG A 32 13.54 -0.26 12.98
N GLY A 33 13.62 -1.57 13.24
CA GLY A 33 13.97 -2.12 14.55
C GLY A 33 12.80 -2.47 15.48
N TYR A 34 11.56 -2.15 15.10
CA TYR A 34 10.34 -2.47 15.86
C TYR A 34 9.60 -3.64 15.22
N ALA A 35 9.01 -4.52 16.03
CA ALA A 35 8.10 -5.54 15.50
C ALA A 35 6.86 -4.85 14.91
N VAL A 36 6.30 -5.36 13.81
CA VAL A 36 5.12 -4.74 13.17
C VAL A 36 3.93 -4.71 14.11
N GLU A 37 3.82 -5.69 15.01
CA GLU A 37 2.78 -5.83 16.03
C GLU A 37 2.89 -4.74 17.11
N ASP A 38 4.11 -4.26 17.39
CA ASP A 38 4.35 -3.14 18.31
C ASP A 38 4.01 -1.79 17.65
N LEU A 39 3.94 -1.74 16.32
CA LEU A 39 3.58 -0.53 15.57
C LEU A 39 2.08 -0.50 15.24
N ALA A 40 1.54 -1.58 14.68
CA ALA A 40 0.17 -1.65 14.23
C ALA A 40 -0.82 -1.45 15.39
N GLY A 41 -1.73 -0.48 15.25
CA GLY A 41 -2.70 -0.12 16.29
C GLY A 41 -2.16 0.70 17.46
N HIS A 42 -0.84 0.93 17.51
CA HIS A 42 -0.16 1.68 18.59
C HIS A 42 0.53 2.95 18.07
N THR A 43 0.94 2.95 16.81
CA THR A 43 1.66 4.03 16.13
C THR A 43 0.83 4.52 14.95
N PRO A 44 0.47 5.82 14.87
CA PRO A 44 -0.20 6.39 13.70
C PRO A 44 0.62 6.20 12.43
N PHE A 45 -0.05 6.04 11.28
CA PHE A 45 0.62 5.86 10.00
C PHE A 45 1.65 6.94 9.69
N GLU A 46 1.38 8.20 10.04
CA GLU A 46 2.30 9.32 9.81
C GLU A 46 3.61 9.16 10.58
N GLN A 47 3.56 8.59 11.78
CA GLN A 47 4.75 8.28 12.57
C GLN A 47 5.50 7.07 12.02
N ALA A 48 4.78 6.03 11.56
CA ALA A 48 5.41 4.91 10.86
C ALA A 48 6.12 5.35 9.57
N ALA A 49 5.50 6.24 8.79
CA ALA A 49 6.11 6.85 7.61
C ALA A 49 7.33 7.71 7.98
N HIS A 50 7.24 8.50 9.06
CA HIS A 50 8.39 9.25 9.58
C HIS A 50 9.55 8.31 9.94
N LEU A 51 9.30 7.19 10.63
CA LEU A 51 10.34 6.19 10.95
C LEU A 51 11.02 5.65 9.68
N LEU A 52 10.27 5.39 8.62
CA LEU A 52 10.82 4.90 7.35
C LEU A 52 11.70 5.95 6.65
N PHE A 53 11.31 7.23 6.72
CA PHE A 53 12.05 8.36 6.10
C PHE A 53 13.20 8.90 6.94
N ASP A 54 13.26 8.57 8.23
CA ASP A 54 14.29 9.01 9.15
C ASP A 54 15.71 8.67 8.64
N GLY A 55 16.55 9.71 8.54
CA GLY A 55 17.92 9.64 8.02
C GLY A 55 18.05 9.72 6.50
N PHE A 56 16.96 9.91 5.74
CA PHE A 56 17.00 10.05 4.27
C PHE A 56 16.75 11.47 3.76
N PHE A 57 16.19 12.37 4.58
CA PHE A 57 15.92 13.76 4.22
C PHE A 57 16.43 14.71 5.32
N ASP A 58 17.22 15.71 4.95
CA ASP A 58 17.79 16.68 5.89
C ASP A 58 16.73 17.62 6.48
N ASP A 59 15.65 17.87 5.75
CA ASP A 59 14.56 18.79 6.09
C ASP A 59 13.33 18.08 6.69
N MET A 60 13.49 16.87 7.22
CA MET A 60 12.41 16.11 7.85
C MET A 60 11.83 16.84 9.07
N PRO A 61 10.52 17.14 9.11
CA PRO A 61 9.89 17.72 10.29
C PRO A 61 9.72 16.67 11.39
N ALA A 62 9.80 17.11 12.65
CA ALA A 62 9.59 16.21 13.80
C ALA A 62 8.18 15.60 13.86
N ASP A 63 7.18 16.29 13.29
CA ASP A 63 5.83 15.76 13.07
C ASP A 63 5.51 15.84 11.57
N LEU A 64 5.30 14.67 10.96
CA LEU A 64 5.02 14.54 9.54
C LEU A 64 3.55 14.88 9.20
N ALA A 65 2.64 14.84 10.17
CA ALA A 65 1.20 14.91 9.90
C ALA A 65 0.77 16.22 9.22
N PRO A 66 1.20 17.42 9.66
CA PRO A 66 0.84 18.68 8.97
C PRO A 66 1.40 18.74 7.54
N ALA A 67 2.62 18.24 7.34
CA ALA A 67 3.27 18.24 6.02
C ALA A 67 2.55 17.27 5.05
N LEU A 68 2.17 16.09 5.53
CA LEU A 68 1.40 15.11 4.76
C LEU A 68 -0.02 15.61 4.47
N GLY A 69 -0.68 16.25 5.43
CA GLY A 69 -1.98 16.90 5.23
C GLY A 69 -1.93 17.96 4.13
N ALA A 70 -0.91 18.83 4.15
CA ALA A 70 -0.68 19.81 3.09
C ALA A 70 -0.37 19.15 1.72
N ALA A 71 0.36 18.04 1.71
CA ALA A 71 0.61 17.28 0.49
C ALA A 71 -0.67 16.71 -0.11
N ARG A 72 -1.62 16.20 0.69
CA ARG A 72 -2.94 15.76 0.19
C ARG A 72 -3.69 16.88 -0.53
N VAL A 73 -3.69 18.09 0.03
CA VAL A 73 -4.31 19.26 -0.61
C VAL A 73 -3.66 19.57 -1.97
N LYS A 74 -2.33 19.54 -2.06
CA LYS A 74 -1.61 19.75 -3.32
C LYS A 74 -1.94 18.66 -4.36
N VAL A 75 -1.92 17.40 -3.95
CA VAL A 75 -2.27 16.26 -4.80
C VAL A 75 -3.71 16.38 -5.32
N PHE A 76 -4.65 16.84 -4.48
CA PHE A 76 -6.05 17.00 -4.89
C PHE A 76 -6.23 17.96 -6.07
N ALA A 77 -5.33 18.93 -6.28
CA ALA A 77 -5.38 19.80 -7.46
C ALA A 77 -5.26 19.00 -8.77
N GLU A 78 -4.51 17.89 -8.79
CA GLU A 78 -4.36 17.03 -9.97
C GLU A 78 -5.62 16.21 -10.27
N VAL A 79 -6.58 16.11 -9.34
CA VAL A 79 -7.88 15.45 -9.57
C VAL A 79 -8.68 16.19 -10.65
N ALA A 80 -8.39 17.46 -10.93
CA ALA A 80 -9.02 18.18 -12.05
C ALA A 80 -8.73 17.54 -13.41
N ALA A 81 -7.67 16.74 -13.55
CA ALA A 81 -7.35 15.99 -14.77
C ALA A 81 -8.03 14.61 -14.84
N LEU A 82 -8.78 14.21 -13.81
CA LEU A 82 -9.53 12.96 -13.78
C LEU A 82 -10.88 13.13 -14.50
N ASP A 83 -10.94 12.70 -15.75
CA ASP A 83 -12.21 12.61 -16.47
C ASP A 83 -12.92 11.26 -16.24
N GLU A 84 -14.18 11.18 -16.66
CA GLU A 84 -15.02 9.98 -16.51
C GLU A 84 -14.44 8.76 -17.27
N ALA A 85 -13.76 8.99 -18.39
CA ALA A 85 -13.18 7.91 -19.18
C ALA A 85 -11.98 7.29 -18.46
N LEU A 86 -11.15 8.10 -17.81
CA LEU A 86 -10.04 7.65 -16.98
C LEU A 86 -10.55 6.98 -15.70
N ALA A 87 -11.57 7.53 -15.06
CA ALA A 87 -12.15 6.97 -13.83
C ALA A 87 -12.79 5.58 -14.05
N LYS A 88 -13.34 5.32 -15.24
CA LYS A 88 -13.91 4.00 -15.61
C LYS A 88 -12.86 2.93 -15.92
N ARG A 89 -11.58 3.28 -16.01
CA ARG A 89 -10.51 2.28 -16.13
C ARG A 89 -10.31 1.55 -14.80
N ASP A 90 -9.47 0.52 -14.84
CA ASP A 90 -8.96 -0.11 -13.63
C ASP A 90 -8.37 0.96 -12.68
N PRO A 91 -8.70 0.97 -11.37
CA PRO A 91 -8.25 2.03 -10.47
C PRO A 91 -6.73 2.22 -10.42
N VAL A 92 -5.95 1.16 -10.60
CA VAL A 92 -4.48 1.23 -10.65
C VAL A 92 -4.00 1.92 -11.93
N GLU A 93 -4.73 1.78 -13.04
CA GLU A 93 -4.42 2.50 -14.29
C GLU A 93 -4.73 3.99 -14.19
N ALA A 94 -5.85 4.35 -13.56
CA ALA A 94 -6.20 5.74 -13.28
C ALA A 94 -5.17 6.38 -12.32
N MET A 95 -4.82 5.68 -11.24
CA MET A 95 -3.76 6.06 -10.31
C MET A 95 -2.44 6.31 -11.02
N ARG A 96 -2.02 5.39 -11.91
CA ARG A 96 -0.78 5.52 -12.66
C ARG A 96 -0.78 6.76 -13.56
N ALA A 97 -1.91 7.06 -14.21
CA ALA A 97 -2.03 8.26 -15.05
C ALA A 97 -1.97 9.55 -14.23
N LEU A 98 -2.60 9.58 -13.06
CA LEU A 98 -2.58 10.75 -12.16
C LEU A 98 -1.21 10.93 -11.50
N LEU A 99 -0.55 9.85 -11.05
CA LEU A 99 0.81 9.89 -10.52
C LEU A 99 1.82 10.44 -11.53
N ALA A 100 1.67 10.13 -12.81
CA ALA A 100 2.53 10.65 -13.87
C ALA A 100 2.45 12.18 -14.05
N ARG A 101 1.50 12.85 -13.38
CA ARG A 101 1.37 14.31 -13.36
C ARG A 101 2.12 14.96 -12.21
N LEU A 102 2.54 14.19 -11.20
CA LEU A 102 3.31 14.72 -10.09
C LEU A 102 4.76 15.01 -10.52
N PRO A 103 5.45 15.97 -9.87
CA PRO A 103 6.85 16.26 -10.15
C PRO A 103 7.74 15.02 -10.02
N ASP A 104 8.73 14.88 -10.89
CA ASP A 104 9.74 13.83 -10.76
C ASP A 104 11.00 14.42 -10.13
N GLY A 105 11.10 14.31 -8.81
CA GLY A 105 12.20 14.81 -7.98
C GLY A 105 12.70 13.75 -6.99
N ASP A 106 13.72 14.09 -6.22
CA ASP A 106 14.35 13.24 -5.20
C ASP A 106 14.30 13.85 -3.78
N ASP A 107 13.52 14.92 -3.61
CA ASP A 107 13.36 15.65 -2.37
C ASP A 107 12.18 15.17 -1.50
N LEU A 108 12.13 15.66 -0.26
CA LEU A 108 11.06 15.37 0.68
C LEU A 108 9.69 15.81 0.15
N SER A 109 9.61 16.97 -0.51
CA SER A 109 8.35 17.46 -1.07
C SER A 109 7.76 16.44 -2.05
N THR A 110 8.59 15.86 -2.93
CA THR A 110 8.19 14.83 -3.88
C THR A 110 7.77 13.55 -3.17
N ALA A 111 8.54 13.09 -2.17
CA ALA A 111 8.20 11.91 -1.38
C ALA A 111 6.84 12.04 -0.68
N LEU A 112 6.54 13.22 -0.10
CA LEU A 112 5.26 13.50 0.55
C LEU A 112 4.09 13.52 -0.44
N LEU A 113 4.28 14.08 -1.65
CA LEU A 113 3.26 14.04 -2.70
C LEU A 113 2.97 12.60 -3.11
N LEU A 114 4.01 11.77 -3.27
CA LEU A 114 3.86 10.36 -3.64
C LEU A 114 3.20 9.53 -2.53
N LEU A 115 3.45 9.85 -1.26
CA LEU A 115 2.76 9.24 -0.12
C LEU A 115 1.28 9.66 -0.04
N ALA A 116 0.98 10.93 -0.31
CA ALA A 116 -0.38 11.47 -0.33
C ALA A 116 -1.21 11.04 -1.56
N ALA A 117 -0.56 10.77 -2.69
CA ALA A 117 -1.20 10.40 -3.95
C ALA A 117 -2.21 9.26 -3.85
N PRO A 118 -1.86 8.06 -3.34
CA PRO A 118 -2.83 6.96 -3.24
C PRO A 118 -4.00 7.29 -2.33
N ALA A 119 -3.77 8.09 -1.28
CA ALA A 119 -4.80 8.51 -0.32
C ALA A 119 -5.85 9.44 -0.92
N VAL A 120 -5.48 10.24 -1.93
CA VAL A 120 -6.37 11.22 -2.56
C VAL A 120 -6.94 10.70 -3.89
N PHE A 121 -6.10 10.10 -4.73
CA PHE A 121 -6.51 9.65 -6.05
C PHE A 121 -7.42 8.42 -5.99
N THR A 122 -7.22 7.50 -5.04
CA THR A 122 -8.10 6.31 -4.94
C THR A 122 -9.55 6.71 -4.63
N PRO A 123 -9.83 7.52 -3.59
CA PRO A 123 -11.18 8.03 -3.36
C PRO A 123 -11.75 8.79 -4.56
N ALA A 124 -10.97 9.67 -5.17
CA ALA A 124 -11.43 10.46 -6.32
C ALA A 124 -11.84 9.57 -7.50
N VAL A 125 -11.00 8.59 -7.87
CA VAL A 125 -11.29 7.62 -8.94
C VAL A 125 -12.57 6.85 -8.65
N LEU A 126 -12.71 6.30 -7.44
CA LEU A 126 -13.90 5.54 -7.06
C LEU A 126 -15.18 6.37 -7.13
N ARG A 127 -15.12 7.64 -6.69
CA ARG A 127 -16.27 8.54 -6.71
C ARG A 127 -16.65 8.95 -8.12
N VAL A 128 -15.69 9.36 -8.95
CA VAL A 128 -15.97 9.74 -10.35
C VAL A 128 -16.49 8.53 -11.14
N ALA A 129 -15.94 7.33 -10.92
CA ALA A 129 -16.45 6.10 -11.53
C ALA A 129 -17.91 5.80 -11.13
N ALA A 130 -18.31 6.19 -9.92
CA ALA A 130 -19.68 6.10 -9.42
C ALA A 130 -20.58 7.30 -9.79
N GLY A 131 -20.11 8.24 -10.63
CA GLY A 131 -20.84 9.45 -11.00
C GLY A 131 -20.97 10.49 -9.88
N GLN A 132 -20.09 10.43 -8.88
CA GLN A 132 -20.07 11.33 -7.73
C GLN A 132 -18.92 12.34 -7.84
N THR A 133 -19.11 13.52 -7.26
CA THR A 133 -18.05 14.54 -7.17
C THR A 133 -16.96 14.10 -6.18
N PRO A 134 -15.66 14.24 -6.51
CA PRO A 134 -14.57 14.08 -5.55
C PRO A 134 -14.75 14.99 -4.33
N VAL A 135 -14.32 14.51 -3.17
CA VAL A 135 -14.35 15.28 -1.91
C VAL A 135 -12.95 15.79 -1.65
N ALA A 136 -12.82 17.08 -1.34
CA ALA A 136 -11.54 17.70 -1.02
C ALA A 136 -11.01 17.17 0.33
N PRO A 137 -9.69 16.98 0.47
CA PRO A 137 -9.07 16.53 1.71
C PRO A 137 -9.19 17.58 2.81
N ASP A 138 -9.31 17.12 4.05
CA ASP A 138 -9.11 17.94 5.24
C ASP A 138 -7.67 17.75 5.78
N PRO A 139 -6.80 18.77 5.70
CA PRO A 139 -5.40 18.65 6.14
C PRO A 139 -5.25 18.48 7.66
N ALA A 140 -6.30 18.72 8.46
CA ALA A 140 -6.27 18.52 9.91
C ALA A 140 -6.65 17.10 10.34
N LEU A 141 -7.26 16.30 9.46
CA LEU A 141 -7.57 14.89 9.74
C LEU A 141 -6.31 14.01 9.61
N SER A 142 -6.27 12.91 10.37
CA SER A 142 -5.23 11.89 10.17
C SER A 142 -5.30 11.27 8.77
N HIS A 143 -4.24 10.59 8.36
CA HIS A 143 -4.12 9.94 7.06
C HIS A 143 -5.29 9.00 6.77
N ALA A 144 -5.57 8.09 7.71
CA ALA A 144 -6.68 7.15 7.59
C ALA A 144 -8.06 7.83 7.62
N ALA A 145 -8.28 8.80 8.51
CA ALA A 145 -9.57 9.48 8.63
C ALA A 145 -9.93 10.23 7.34
N ASP A 146 -8.96 10.94 6.75
CA ASP A 146 -9.16 11.71 5.52
C ASP A 146 -9.42 10.79 4.31
N ILE A 147 -8.74 9.65 4.21
CA ILE A 147 -9.03 8.64 3.15
C ILE A 147 -10.49 8.19 3.23
N LEU A 148 -10.96 7.82 4.42
CA LEU A 148 -12.33 7.33 4.63
C LEU A 148 -13.35 8.43 4.35
N GLN A 149 -13.09 9.66 4.82
CA GLN A 149 -13.93 10.81 4.56
C GLN A 149 -14.02 11.11 3.06
N MET A 150 -12.88 11.18 2.37
CA MET A 150 -12.85 11.44 0.93
C MET A 150 -13.54 10.34 0.13
N THR A 151 -13.45 9.07 0.57
CA THR A 151 -14.10 7.94 -0.13
C THR A 151 -15.62 8.03 -0.01
N ARG A 152 -16.12 8.25 1.20
CA ARG A 152 -17.56 8.11 1.52
C ARG A 152 -18.31 9.43 1.43
N GLY A 153 -17.62 10.56 1.54
CA GLY A 153 -18.21 11.89 1.67
C GLY A 153 -18.86 12.15 3.04
N GLN A 154 -18.48 11.39 4.06
CA GLN A 154 -18.96 11.55 5.43
C GLN A 154 -17.83 11.20 6.43
N PRO A 155 -17.83 11.76 7.64
CA PRO A 155 -16.83 11.44 8.66
C PRO A 155 -16.78 9.93 8.97
N ALA A 156 -15.57 9.41 9.17
CA ALA A 156 -15.37 8.05 9.66
C ALA A 156 -15.58 7.98 11.17
N SER A 157 -16.01 6.82 11.66
CA SER A 157 -15.96 6.55 13.09
C SER A 157 -14.51 6.34 13.56
N ASP A 158 -14.27 6.51 14.86
CA ASP A 158 -12.93 6.25 15.43
C ASP A 158 -12.50 4.80 15.24
N ALA A 159 -13.44 3.85 15.27
CA ALA A 159 -13.14 2.44 15.06
C ALA A 159 -12.66 2.17 13.64
N GLU A 160 -13.32 2.74 12.63
CA GLU A 160 -12.91 2.60 11.22
C GLU A 160 -11.60 3.30 10.94
N THR A 161 -11.39 4.48 11.54
CA THR A 161 -10.14 5.23 11.43
C THR A 161 -8.98 4.41 11.98
N ARG A 162 -9.11 3.86 13.20
CA ARG A 162 -8.09 2.99 13.80
C ARG A 162 -7.83 1.73 12.99
N ALA A 163 -8.88 1.12 12.44
CA ALA A 163 -8.74 -0.10 11.63
C ALA A 163 -7.96 0.17 10.34
N LEU A 164 -8.28 1.24 9.61
CA LEU A 164 -7.54 1.60 8.40
C LEU A 164 -6.12 2.05 8.71
N ASP A 165 -5.92 2.82 9.78
CA ASP A 165 -4.58 3.26 10.22
C ASP A 165 -3.68 2.06 10.54
N ALA A 166 -4.15 1.13 11.37
CA ALA A 166 -3.43 -0.11 11.66
C ALA A 166 -3.15 -0.90 10.39
N TYR A 167 -4.11 -1.04 9.49
CA TYR A 167 -3.91 -1.70 8.19
C TYR A 167 -2.79 -1.04 7.39
N LEU A 168 -2.80 0.29 7.24
CA LEU A 168 -1.77 1.02 6.52
C LEU A 168 -0.38 0.82 7.13
N VAL A 169 -0.28 0.76 8.46
CA VAL A 169 0.97 0.45 9.17
C VAL A 169 1.43 -0.98 8.87
N THR A 170 0.54 -1.97 8.90
CA THR A 170 0.93 -3.38 8.60
C THR A 170 1.46 -3.59 7.18
N VAL A 171 1.07 -2.72 6.23
CA VAL A 171 1.48 -2.81 4.82
C VAL A 171 2.50 -1.75 4.41
N CYS A 172 3.04 -0.98 5.35
CA CYS A 172 3.93 0.15 5.07
C CYS A 172 5.26 -0.26 4.41
N ASP A 173 5.78 -1.44 4.73
CA ASP A 173 6.91 -2.06 4.03
C ASP A 173 6.88 -3.59 4.19
N HIS A 174 7.49 -4.29 3.24
CA HIS A 174 7.61 -5.75 3.29
C HIS A 174 8.87 -6.24 2.54
N GLY A 175 9.98 -5.56 2.80
CA GLY A 175 11.30 -5.90 2.27
C GLY A 175 11.39 -5.81 0.74
N LEU A 176 12.28 -6.62 0.16
CA LEU A 176 12.62 -6.58 -1.27
C LEU A 176 11.64 -7.42 -2.12
N ASN A 177 10.35 -7.11 -2.05
CA ASN A 177 9.34 -7.70 -2.93
C ASN A 177 9.47 -7.18 -4.38
N ALA A 178 8.69 -7.74 -5.32
CA ALA A 178 8.83 -7.45 -6.75
C ALA A 178 8.66 -5.95 -7.10
N SER A 179 7.69 -5.25 -6.49
CA SER A 179 7.48 -3.81 -6.74
C SER A 179 8.59 -2.96 -6.13
N THR A 180 9.03 -3.28 -4.92
CA THR A 180 10.18 -2.60 -4.28
C THR A 180 11.46 -2.80 -5.10
N PHE A 181 11.70 -4.01 -5.61
CA PHE A 181 12.84 -4.31 -6.47
C PHE A 181 12.78 -3.53 -7.79
N ALA A 182 11.62 -3.50 -8.45
CA ALA A 182 11.42 -2.73 -9.69
C ALA A 182 11.68 -1.23 -9.48
N ALA A 183 11.15 -0.64 -8.39
CA ALA A 183 11.40 0.75 -8.04
C ALA A 183 12.91 1.02 -7.82
N ARG A 184 13.62 0.11 -7.13
CA ARG A 184 15.07 0.23 -6.92
C ARG A 184 15.88 0.13 -8.21
N VAL A 185 15.49 -0.73 -9.14
CA VAL A 185 16.16 -0.82 -10.45
C VAL A 185 16.07 0.51 -11.19
N ILE A 186 14.90 1.15 -11.19
CA ILE A 186 14.71 2.46 -11.83
C ILE A 186 15.49 3.55 -11.08
N ALA A 187 15.39 3.60 -9.75
CA ALA A 187 16.16 4.55 -8.95
C ALA A 187 17.68 4.40 -9.14
N SER A 188 18.18 3.18 -9.41
CA SER A 188 19.62 2.93 -9.63
C SER A 188 20.19 3.64 -10.86
N THR A 189 19.33 4.06 -11.81
CA THR A 189 19.73 4.87 -12.96
C THR A 189 19.67 6.37 -12.67
N ARG A 190 19.45 6.77 -11.40
CA ARG A 190 19.18 8.15 -10.96
C ARG A 190 17.94 8.77 -11.61
N ALA A 191 16.94 7.95 -11.90
CA ALA A 191 15.60 8.46 -12.17
C ALA A 191 14.99 9.03 -10.89
N GLY A 192 14.06 9.98 -11.01
CA GLY A 192 13.39 10.58 -9.86
C GLY A 192 12.44 9.61 -9.16
N LEU A 193 11.95 10.02 -7.97
CA LEU A 193 11.10 9.18 -7.13
C LEU A 193 9.76 8.86 -7.81
N THR A 194 9.19 9.77 -8.59
CA THR A 194 7.92 9.54 -9.30
C THR A 194 8.10 8.48 -10.36
N SER A 195 9.19 8.52 -11.13
CA SER A 195 9.56 7.46 -12.08
C SER A 195 9.72 6.10 -11.40
N ALA A 196 10.42 6.05 -10.26
CA ALA A 196 10.60 4.82 -9.50
C ALA A 196 9.28 4.25 -8.95
N VAL A 197 8.43 5.11 -8.37
CA VAL A 197 7.11 4.73 -7.85
C VAL A 197 6.18 4.24 -8.97
N LEU A 198 6.20 4.87 -10.15
CA LEU A 198 5.43 4.40 -11.31
C LEU A 198 5.84 3.00 -11.77
N GLY A 199 7.14 2.69 -11.74
CA GLY A 199 7.64 1.35 -12.01
C GLY A 199 7.23 0.34 -10.95
N GLY A 200 7.35 0.71 -9.67
CA GLY A 200 6.87 -0.09 -8.55
C GLY A 200 5.37 -0.39 -8.64
N LEU A 201 4.54 0.62 -8.91
CA LEU A 201 3.09 0.48 -9.10
C LEU A 201 2.76 -0.45 -10.27
N SER A 202 3.50 -0.35 -11.38
CA SER A 202 3.30 -1.20 -12.54
C SER A 202 3.60 -2.67 -12.25
N ALA A 203 4.63 -2.95 -11.43
CA ALA A 203 4.90 -4.30 -10.93
C ALA A 203 3.85 -4.77 -9.90
N LEU A 204 3.36 -3.87 -9.04
CA LEU A 204 2.34 -4.16 -8.02
C LEU A 204 1.01 -4.61 -8.63
N LYS A 205 0.60 -4.01 -9.76
CA LYS A 205 -0.63 -4.38 -10.48
C LYS A 205 -0.66 -5.87 -10.90
N GLY A 206 0.49 -6.51 -11.06
CA GLY A 206 0.57 -7.90 -11.53
C GLY A 206 -0.27 -8.86 -10.68
N PRO A 207 -0.99 -9.82 -11.28
CA PRO A 207 -1.89 -10.74 -10.56
C PRO A 207 -1.15 -11.67 -9.58
N LEU A 208 0.17 -11.84 -9.75
CA LEU A 208 1.03 -12.62 -8.86
C LEU A 208 1.64 -11.79 -7.71
N HIS A 209 1.25 -10.52 -7.59
CA HIS A 209 1.72 -9.60 -6.54
C HIS A 209 0.53 -8.90 -5.88
N GLY A 210 0.31 -7.60 -6.12
CA GLY A 210 -0.74 -6.81 -5.47
C GLY A 210 -2.16 -7.08 -5.98
N GLY A 211 -2.33 -7.76 -7.11
CA GLY A 211 -3.65 -8.16 -7.64
C GLY A 211 -4.31 -9.36 -6.93
N ALA A 212 -3.65 -9.94 -5.92
CA ALA A 212 -4.08 -11.17 -5.25
C ALA A 212 -5.24 -11.09 -4.21
N PRO A 213 -5.64 -9.93 -3.62
CA PRO A 213 -6.64 -9.94 -2.54
C PRO A 213 -8.12 -9.99 -3.00
N GLY A 214 -8.44 -9.69 -4.26
CA GLY A 214 -9.82 -9.75 -4.79
C GLY A 214 -10.56 -11.07 -4.49
N PRO A 215 -9.93 -12.23 -4.69
CA PRO A 215 -10.52 -13.55 -4.40
C PRO A 215 -10.92 -13.80 -2.93
N VAL A 216 -10.39 -13.03 -1.96
CA VAL A 216 -10.81 -13.17 -0.54
C VAL A 216 -12.18 -12.52 -0.32
N ILE A 217 -12.42 -11.35 -0.91
CA ILE A 217 -13.72 -10.68 -0.84
C ILE A 217 -14.78 -11.52 -1.57
N ASP A 218 -14.46 -12.02 -2.76
CA ASP A 218 -15.35 -12.93 -3.51
C ASP A 218 -15.70 -14.18 -2.68
N MET A 219 -14.74 -14.72 -1.92
CA MET A 219 -14.96 -15.83 -0.99
C MET A 219 -15.91 -15.44 0.14
N LEU A 220 -15.73 -14.28 0.77
CA LEU A 220 -16.62 -13.80 1.84
C LEU A 220 -18.04 -13.56 1.32
N ASP A 221 -18.18 -12.96 0.13
CA ASP A 221 -19.47 -12.73 -0.52
C ASP A 221 -20.17 -14.06 -0.86
N ALA A 222 -19.41 -15.06 -1.33
CA ALA A 222 -19.94 -16.40 -1.61
C ALA A 222 -20.36 -17.17 -0.34
N ILE A 223 -19.74 -16.90 0.81
CA ILE A 223 -20.15 -17.43 2.11
C ILE A 223 -21.43 -16.71 2.58
N GLY A 224 -21.46 -15.38 2.45
CA GLY A 224 -22.59 -14.51 2.77
C GLY A 224 -22.80 -14.30 4.28
N ALA A 225 -23.09 -15.37 5.02
CA ALA A 225 -23.41 -15.30 6.44
C ALA A 225 -22.51 -16.23 7.29
N PRO A 226 -22.20 -15.89 8.55
CA PRO A 226 -21.28 -16.67 9.39
C PRO A 226 -21.63 -18.15 9.51
N GLU A 227 -22.92 -18.49 9.52
CA GLU A 227 -23.42 -19.86 9.68
C GLU A 227 -23.09 -20.73 8.46
N ASN A 228 -22.90 -20.11 7.30
CA ASN A 228 -22.55 -20.78 6.04
C ASN A 228 -21.04 -21.05 5.91
N ALA A 229 -20.20 -20.47 6.77
CA ALA A 229 -18.75 -20.53 6.62
C ALA A 229 -18.23 -21.98 6.64
N ARG A 230 -18.61 -22.77 7.64
CA ARG A 230 -18.20 -24.18 7.76
C ARG A 230 -18.60 -25.02 6.54
N PRO A 231 -19.88 -25.10 6.14
CA PRO A 231 -20.26 -25.94 4.99
C PRO A 231 -19.66 -25.43 3.67
N TRP A 232 -19.42 -24.13 3.52
CA TRP A 232 -18.74 -23.59 2.33
C TRP A 232 -17.28 -24.03 2.26
N LEU A 233 -16.54 -23.91 3.37
CA LEU A 233 -15.13 -24.30 3.47
C LEU A 233 -14.94 -25.80 3.25
N GLU A 234 -15.79 -26.64 3.85
CA GLU A 234 -15.74 -28.10 3.66
C GLU A 234 -15.92 -28.48 2.18
N LYS A 235 -16.84 -27.82 1.47
CA LYS A 235 -17.06 -28.05 0.03
C LYS A 235 -15.87 -27.58 -0.82
N ALA A 236 -15.27 -26.42 -0.50
CA ALA A 236 -14.10 -25.91 -1.20
C ALA A 236 -12.90 -26.86 -1.05
N LEU A 237 -12.63 -27.31 0.17
CA LEU A 237 -11.57 -28.28 0.45
C LEU A 237 -11.83 -29.63 -0.23
N ALA A 238 -13.07 -30.11 -0.25
CA ALA A 238 -13.43 -31.36 -0.91
C ALA A 238 -13.23 -31.33 -2.44
N ARG A 239 -13.30 -30.14 -3.07
CA ARG A 239 -12.97 -29.95 -4.50
C ARG A 239 -11.47 -29.81 -4.76
N GLY A 240 -10.65 -29.68 -3.72
CA GLY A 240 -9.22 -29.37 -3.84
C GLY A 240 -8.95 -27.90 -4.13
N ASP A 241 -9.91 -27.01 -3.86
CA ASP A 241 -9.73 -25.58 -4.06
C ASP A 241 -8.70 -25.03 -3.05
N ARG A 242 -7.91 -24.04 -3.48
CA ARG A 242 -7.08 -23.26 -2.56
C ARG A 242 -7.95 -22.23 -1.86
N LEU A 243 -7.82 -22.14 -0.54
CA LEU A 243 -8.50 -21.12 0.26
C LEU A 243 -7.76 -19.79 0.15
N MET A 244 -8.42 -18.81 -0.45
CA MET A 244 -7.85 -17.48 -0.64
C MET A 244 -7.65 -16.80 0.72
N GLY A 245 -6.53 -16.11 0.91
CA GLY A 245 -6.15 -15.52 2.20
C GLY A 245 -5.43 -16.49 3.15
N PHE A 246 -5.24 -17.76 2.77
CA PHE A 246 -4.49 -18.75 3.55
C PHE A 246 -3.23 -19.23 2.81
N GLY A 247 -2.12 -19.31 3.55
CA GLY A 247 -0.82 -19.70 3.03
C GLY A 247 -0.02 -18.53 2.46
N HIS A 248 1.29 -18.52 2.70
CA HIS A 248 2.18 -17.43 2.29
C HIS A 248 3.48 -17.98 1.69
N ARG A 249 4.06 -17.28 0.70
CA ARG A 249 5.31 -17.73 0.04
C ARG A 249 6.51 -17.68 1.01
N ILE A 250 6.58 -16.60 1.79
CA ILE A 250 7.65 -16.32 2.75
C ILE A 250 7.33 -16.95 4.13
N TYR A 251 6.22 -16.57 4.77
CA TYR A 251 5.83 -17.13 6.06
C TYR A 251 5.48 -18.63 5.97
N ARG A 252 6.25 -19.44 6.70
CA ARG A 252 5.99 -20.87 6.94
C ARG A 252 5.13 -21.09 8.18
N VAL A 253 5.00 -20.05 8.99
CA VAL A 253 4.10 -19.93 10.14
C VAL A 253 3.06 -18.86 9.84
N ARG A 254 2.31 -18.41 10.86
CA ARG A 254 1.33 -17.33 10.71
C ARG A 254 2.00 -16.03 10.29
N ASP A 255 1.31 -15.26 9.45
CA ASP A 255 1.77 -13.94 9.02
C ASP A 255 1.55 -12.92 10.16
N PRO A 256 2.59 -12.26 10.67
CA PRO A 256 2.48 -11.34 11.82
C PRO A 256 1.58 -10.13 11.54
N ARG A 257 1.34 -9.81 10.26
CA ARG A 257 0.45 -8.71 9.87
C ARG A 257 -1.03 -9.07 9.96
N ALA A 258 -1.35 -10.36 10.09
CA ALA A 258 -2.71 -10.87 10.13
C ALA A 258 -3.24 -11.06 11.57
N ASP A 259 -2.39 -10.86 12.57
CA ASP A 259 -2.71 -10.94 14.00
C ASP A 259 -3.01 -9.55 14.58
#